data_AF-A0A957MX38-F1
#
_entry.id   AF-A0A957MX38-F1
#
_cell.length_a   1.000
_cell.length_b   1.000
_cell.length_c   1.000
_cell.angle_alpha   90.00
_cell.angle_beta   90.00
_cell.angle_gamma   90.00
#
_symmetry.space_group_name_H-M   'P 1'
#
loop_
_entity.id
_entity.type
_entity.pdbx_description
1 polymer ?
#
loop_
_entity_poly.entity_id
_entity_poly.type
_entity_poly.pdbx_seq_one_letter_code
_entity_poly.pdbx_strand_id
1 'polypeptide(L)' 'HYVVIDYWATWTSGTPRAGDDAADVRWVALDELPAYALLPDSYAVVQRAYELWRQSAQGAA' A
#
# COMPACT_ATOMS: atom_id res chain seq x y z
N HIS A 1 17.21 -15.76 -9.00
CA HIS A 1 16.64 -14.58 -9.69
C HIS A 1 15.17 -14.52 -9.30
N TYR A 2 14.68 -13.37 -8.85
CA TYR A 2 13.28 -13.18 -8.47
C TYR A 2 12.76 -11.85 -9.05
N VAL A 3 11.45 -11.77 -9.25
CA VAL A 3 10.72 -10.57 -9.67
C VAL A 3 9.62 -10.33 -8.65
N VAL A 4 9.45 -9.08 -8.23
CA VAL A 4 8.34 -8.65 -7.38
C VAL A 4 7.33 -7.92 -8.26
N ILE A 5 6.04 -8.23 -8.11
CA ILE A 5 4.95 -7.56 -8.81
C ILE A 5 3.97 -7.06 -7.76
N ASP A 6 3.74 -5.75 -7.75
CA ASP A 6 2.81 -5.09 -6.83
C ASP A 6 1.44 -4.90 -7.48
N TYR A 7 0.38 -5.16 -6.70
CA TYR A 7 -1.01 -4.95 -7.11
C TYR A 7 -1.68 -4.02 -6.10
N TRP A 8 -2.41 -3.01 -6.59
CA TRP A 8 -3.38 -2.33 -5.73
C TRP A 8 -4.64 -3.20 -5.62
N ALA A 9 -5.27 -3.19 -4.45
CA ALA A 9 -6.49 -3.95 -4.19
C ALA A 9 -7.51 -3.08 -3.46
N THR A 10 -8.78 -3.42 -3.63
CA THR A 10 -9.88 -2.82 -2.87
C THR A 10 -10.21 -3.71 -1.68
N TRP A 11 -10.16 -3.16 -0.47
CA TRP A 11 -10.61 -3.88 0.72
C TRP A 11 -12.12 -4.16 0.63
N THR A 12 -12.52 -5.40 0.93
CA THR A 12 -13.92 -5.84 0.82
C THR A 12 -14.57 -6.13 2.17
N SER A 13 -13.86 -6.74 3.12
CA SER A 13 -14.36 -7.10 4.44
C SER A 13 -13.24 -7.53 5.40
N GLY A 14 -13.55 -7.63 6.70
CA GLY A 14 -12.64 -8.12 7.75
C GLY A 14 -11.78 -7.04 8.41
N THR A 15 -11.08 -7.41 9.49
CA THR A 15 -10.20 -6.51 10.25
C THR A 15 -8.74 -6.94 10.07
N PRO A 16 -7.77 -6.02 9.87
CA PRO A 16 -6.36 -6.36 9.80
C PRO A 16 -5.89 -7.14 11.04
N ARG A 17 -5.12 -8.21 10.82
CA ARG A 17 -4.44 -8.99 11.86
C ARG A 17 -3.05 -9.37 11.35
N ALA A 18 -2.03 -9.15 12.17
CA ALA A 18 -0.67 -9.48 11.79
C ALA A 18 -0.51 -11.00 11.69
N GLY A 19 0.19 -11.44 10.64
CA GLY A 19 0.59 -12.83 10.46
C GLY A 19 1.75 -13.21 11.38
N ASP A 20 2.22 -14.44 11.25
CA ASP A 20 3.43 -14.89 11.94
C ASP A 20 4.73 -14.29 11.37
N ASP A 21 4.68 -13.79 10.13
CA ASP A 21 5.77 -13.14 9.41
C ASP A 21 5.76 -11.60 9.50
N ALA A 22 4.81 -11.02 10.23
CA ALA A 22 4.66 -9.57 10.39
C ALA A 22 4.55 -9.17 11.87
N ALA A 23 5.29 -8.15 12.29
CA ALA A 23 5.26 -7.66 13.67
C ALA A 23 3.98 -6.88 14.01
N ASP A 24 3.37 -6.22 13.02
CA ASP A 24 2.16 -5.43 13.17
C ASP A 24 1.45 -5.24 11.82
N VAL A 25 0.17 -4.87 11.85
CA VAL A 25 -0.59 -4.44 10.67
C VAL A 25 -1.58 -3.34 11.03
N ARG A 26 -1.68 -2.33 10.18
CA ARG A 26 -2.49 -1.13 10.42
C ARG A 26 -2.89 -0.46 9.11
N TRP A 27 -4.03 0.21 9.15
CA TRP A 27 -4.39 1.20 8.16
C TRP A 27 -3.72 2.52 8.54
N VAL A 28 -3.11 3.19 7.57
CA VAL A 28 -2.40 4.46 7.76
C VAL A 28 -2.74 5.41 6.62
N ALA A 29 -2.69 6.70 6.89
CA ALA A 29 -2.75 7.71 5.85
C ALA A 29 -1.41 7.77 5.09
N LEU A 30 -1.44 8.21 3.83
CA LEU A 30 -0.24 8.21 2.99
C LEU A 30 0.86 9.13 3.53
N ASP A 31 0.48 10.24 4.17
CA ASP A 31 1.40 11.19 4.80
C ASP A 31 2.08 10.64 6.06
N GLU A 32 1.58 9.54 6.63
CA GLU A 32 2.24 8.81 7.72
C GLU A 32 3.30 7.82 7.21
N LEU A 33 3.31 7.51 5.91
CA LEU A 33 4.22 6.53 5.31
C LEU A 33 5.72 6.77 5.59
N PRO A 34 6.23 8.02 5.62
CA PRO A 34 7.63 8.30 5.96
C PRO A 34 8.06 7.78 7.33
N ALA A 35 7.14 7.64 8.29
CA ALA A 35 7.46 7.18 9.65
C ALA A 35 7.86 5.69 9.69
N TYR A 36 7.54 4.91 8.65
CA TYR A 36 7.80 3.46 8.59
C TYR A 36 9.13 3.09 7.94
N ALA A 37 9.92 4.08 7.49
CA ALA A 37 11.27 3.91 6.95
C ALA A 37 11.38 2.76 5.91
N LEU A 38 10.41 2.71 4.99
CA LEU A 38 10.39 1.73 3.91
C LEU A 38 11.64 1.82 3.03
N LEU A 39 11.99 0.71 2.38
CA LEU A 39 13.01 0.74 1.32
C LEU A 39 12.61 1.75 0.23
N PRO A 40 13.58 2.47 -0.38
CA PRO A 40 13.29 3.51 -1.36
C PRO A 40 12.39 3.05 -2.51
N ASP A 41 12.66 1.85 -3.05
CA ASP A 41 11.88 1.29 -4.16
C ASP A 41 10.44 0.97 -3.73
N SER A 42 10.25 0.35 -2.56
CA SER A 42 8.92 0.06 -2.01
C SER A 42 8.13 1.34 -1.72
N TYR A 43 8.79 2.36 -1.17
CA TYR A 43 8.18 3.66 -0.91
C TYR A 43 7.68 4.30 -2.22
N ALA A 44 8.52 4.31 -3.26
CA ALA A 44 8.16 4.85 -4.57
C ALA A 44 6.99 4.09 -5.22
N VAL A 45 6.95 2.76 -5.11
CA VAL A 45 5.84 1.95 -5.62
C VAL A 45 4.52 2.29 -4.93
N VAL A 46 4.50 2.40 -3.59
CA VAL A 46 3.27 2.74 -2.84
C VAL A 46 2.77 4.14 -3.23
N GLN A 47 3.65 5.14 -3.33
CA GLN A 47 3.27 6.48 -3.78
C GLN A 47 2.68 6.45 -5.19
N ARG A 48 3.33 5.76 -6.12
CA ARG A 48 2.88 5.66 -7.51
C ARG A 48 1.52 4.95 -7.63
N ALA A 49 1.33 3.86 -6.89
CA ALA A 49 0.07 3.12 -6.87
C ALA A 49 -1.08 3.99 -6.32
N TYR A 50 -0.82 4.77 -5.27
CA TYR A 50 -1.81 5.67 -4.69
C TYR A 50 -2.24 6.79 -5.66
N GLU A 51 -1.29 7.39 -6.39
CA GLU A 51 -1.60 8.39 -7.41
C GLU A 51 -2.48 7.82 -8.53
N LEU A 52 -2.13 6.63 -9.03
CA LEU A 52 -2.90 5.93 -10.07
C LEU A 52 -4.31 5.60 -9.59
N TRP A 53 -4.45 5.12 -8.35
CA TRP A 53 -5.75 4.86 -7.73
C TRP A 53 -6.59 6.13 -7.60
N ARG A 54 -5.99 7.25 -7.17
CA ARG A 54 -6.72 8.53 -7.09
C ARG A 54 -7.23 8.99 -8.44
N GLN A 55 -6.44 8.84 -9.48
CA GLN A 55 -6.82 9.20 -10.85
C GLN A 55 -7.96 8.30 -11.36
N SER A 56 -7.90 6.99 -11.10
CA SER A 56 -8.96 6.06 -11.54
C SER A 56 -10.27 6.28 -10.79
N ALA A 57 -10.20 6.62 -9.49
CA ALA A 57 -11.38 6.96 -8.70
C ALA A 57 -12.06 8.26 -9.17
N GLN A 58 -11.27 9.24 -9.65
CA GLN A 58 -11.80 10.51 -10.17
C GLN A 58 -12.39 10.40 -11.57
N GLY A 59 -11.88 9.49 -12.41
CA GLY A 59 -12.41 9.25 -13.77
C GLY A 59 -13.67 8.38 -13.82
N ALA A 60 -14.09 7.80 -12.69
CA ALA A 60 -15.28 6.97 -12.58
C ALA A 60 -16.54 7.75 -12.12
N ALA A 61 -16.44 9.08 -11.96
CA ALA A 61 -17.52 9.97 -11.53
C ALA A 61 -18.15 10.72 -12.72
#